data_AF-A0A971S6W0-F1
#
_entry.id   AF-A0A971S6W0-F1
#
_cell.length_a   1.000
_cell.length_b   1.000
_cell.length_c   1.000
_cell.angle_alpha   90.00
_cell.angle_beta   90.00
_cell.angle_gamma   90.00
#
_symmetry.space_group_name_H-M   'P 1'
#
loop_
_entity.id
_entity.type
_entity.pdbx_description
1 polymer ?
#
loop_
_entity_poly.entity_id
_entity_poly.type
_entity_poly.pdbx_seq_one_letter_code
_entity_poly.pdbx_strand_id
1 'polypeptide(L)'
;MTKENLNPLESAQAKIKTACETLNLDPAVYELLKEPQRIIEISIPVRMDNGELKTFKGYRSMHNDAVGPGKGGIRFHQDVNADEVKALSIWMTLKC
;
A
#
# COMPACT_ATOMS: atom_id res chain seq x y z
N MET A 1 -24.96 9.03 -11.11
CA MET A 1 -23.68 9.55 -10.59
C MET A 1 -22.93 8.35 -10.03
N THR A 2 -21.91 7.88 -10.74
CA THR A 2 -21.03 6.82 -10.26
C THR A 2 -20.39 7.28 -8.96
N LYS A 3 -20.57 6.53 -7.86
CA LYS A 3 -19.84 6.76 -6.62
C LYS A 3 -18.35 6.76 -6.95
N GLU A 4 -17.69 7.91 -6.84
CA GLU A 4 -16.23 7.95 -6.84
C GLU A 4 -15.77 7.07 -5.69
N ASN A 5 -15.09 5.98 -6.03
CA ASN A 5 -14.60 5.06 -5.04
C ASN A 5 -13.34 5.68 -4.42
N LEU A 6 -13.51 6.31 -3.27
CA LEU A 6 -12.48 7.09 -2.55
C LEU A 6 -11.32 6.24 -2.01
N ASN A 7 -11.35 4.91 -2.18
CA ASN A 7 -10.27 4.04 -1.74
C ASN A 7 -9.06 4.15 -2.68
N PRO A 8 -7.89 4.59 -2.19
CA PRO A 8 -6.68 4.69 -3.00
C PRO A 8 -6.22 3.34 -3.58
N LEU A 9 -6.47 2.23 -2.88
CA LEU A 9 -6.06 0.89 -3.30
C LEU A 9 -6.86 0.43 -4.52
N GLU A 10 -8.19 0.55 -4.47
CA GLU A 10 -9.06 0.18 -5.59
C GLU A 10 -8.76 1.03 -6.83
N SER A 11 -8.47 2.33 -6.62
CA SER A 11 -8.03 3.23 -7.69
C SER A 11 -6.70 2.79 -8.32
N ALA A 12 -5.75 2.30 -7.53
CA ALA A 12 -4.47 1.78 -8.02
C ALA A 12 -4.65 0.45 -8.76
N GLN A 13 -5.44 -0.47 -8.21
CA GLN A 13 -5.76 -1.76 -8.83
C GLN A 13 -6.44 -1.58 -10.18
N ALA A 14 -7.41 -0.67 -10.29
CA ALA A 14 -8.06 -0.36 -11.56
C ALA A 14 -7.06 0.13 -12.62
N LYS A 15 -6.11 1.00 -12.24
CA LYS A 15 -5.07 1.50 -13.14
C LYS A 15 -4.10 0.40 -13.59
N ILE A 16 -3.68 -0.49 -12.68
CA ILE A 16 -2.84 -1.64 -13.04
C ILE A 16 -3.60 -2.56 -14.00
N LYS A 17 -4.87 -2.86 -13.72
CA LYS A 17 -5.70 -3.71 -14.58
C LYS A 17 -5.74 -3.17 -16.01
N THR A 18 -6.07 -1.89 -16.17
CA THR A 18 -6.08 -1.23 -17.49
C THR A 18 -4.72 -1.28 -18.17
N ALA A 19 -3.61 -1.10 -17.43
CA ALA A 19 -2.26 -1.21 -18.00
C ALA A 19 -1.95 -2.64 -18.47
N CYS A 20 -2.28 -3.66 -17.69
CA CYS A 20 -2.10 -5.07 -18.07
C CYS A 20 -2.92 -5.44 -19.31
N GLU A 21 -4.17 -5.00 -19.38
CA GLU A 21 -5.05 -5.19 -20.55
C GLU A 21 -4.50 -4.49 -21.79
N THR A 22 -4.03 -3.25 -21.64
CA THR A 22 -3.46 -2.46 -22.75
C THR A 22 -2.17 -3.08 -23.30
N LEU A 23 -1.36 -3.68 -22.43
CA LEU A 23 -0.12 -4.36 -22.81
C LEU A 23 -0.33 -5.82 -23.24
N ASN A 24 -1.58 -6.32 -23.23
CA ASN A 24 -1.94 -7.70 -23.54
C ASN A 24 -1.09 -8.72 -22.75
N LEU A 25 -0.91 -8.47 -21.45
CA LEU A 25 -0.17 -9.36 -20.55
C LEU A 25 -1.04 -10.55 -20.12
N ASP A 26 -0.38 -11.63 -19.70
CA ASP A 26 -1.07 -12.77 -19.10
C ASP A 26 -1.91 -12.32 -17.88
N PRO A 27 -3.17 -12.77 -17.74
CA PRO A 27 -4.01 -12.46 -16.58
C PRO A 27 -3.34 -12.72 -15.22
N ALA A 28 -2.43 -13.69 -15.14
CA ALA A 28 -1.65 -13.98 -13.94
C ALA A 28 -0.78 -12.79 -13.48
N VAL A 29 -0.38 -11.91 -14.40
CA VAL A 29 0.40 -10.70 -14.07
C VAL A 29 -0.44 -9.73 -13.25
N TYR A 30 -1.71 -9.50 -13.63
CA TYR A 30 -2.61 -8.67 -12.83
C TYR A 30 -2.86 -9.30 -11.45
N GLU A 31 -3.06 -10.61 -11.40
CA GLU A 31 -3.26 -11.33 -10.13
C GLU A 31 -2.07 -11.21 -9.18
N LEU A 32 -0.84 -11.14 -9.72
CA LEU A 32 0.37 -10.91 -8.93
C LEU A 32 0.55 -9.46 -8.47
N LEU A 33 0.14 -8.49 -9.30
CA LEU A 33 0.37 -7.06 -9.05
C LEU A 33 -0.79 -6.34 -8.35
N LYS A 34 -1.97 -6.95 -8.25
CA LYS A 34 -3.14 -6.30 -7.64
C LYS A 34 -3.02 -6.16 -6.11
N GLU A 35 -2.23 -7.00 -5.46
CA GLU A 35 -2.00 -6.96 -4.00
C GLU A 35 -0.50 -6.98 -3.71
N PRO A 36 -0.04 -6.33 -2.63
CA PRO A 36 1.34 -6.40 -2.22
C PRO A 36 1.71 -7.80 -1.73
N GLN A 37 2.93 -8.25 -2.03
CA GLN A 37 3.49 -9.51 -1.53
C GLN A 37 3.41 -9.63 0.00
N ARG A 38 3.63 -8.52 0.73
CA ARG A 38 3.61 -8.50 2.19
C ARG A 38 3.01 -7.21 2.75
N ILE A 39 2.23 -7.34 3.81
CA ILE A 39 1.81 -6.24 4.68
C ILE A 39 2.06 -6.64 6.15
N ILE A 40 2.64 -5.71 6.90
CA ILE A 40 2.86 -5.84 8.34
C ILE A 40 2.01 -4.78 9.02
N GLU A 41 1.13 -5.21 9.92
CA GLU A 41 0.43 -4.35 10.87
C GLU A 41 1.06 -4.57 12.25
N ILE A 42 1.37 -3.48 12.94
CA ILE A 42 2.04 -3.51 14.24
C ILE A 42 1.40 -2.53 15.21
N SER A 43 1.26 -2.93 16.47
CA SER A 43 0.89 -2.06 17.58
C SER A 43 2.16 -1.61 18.30
N ILE A 44 2.37 -0.30 18.39
CA ILE A 44 3.57 0.34 18.93
C ILE A 44 3.19 1.07 20.23
N PRO A 45 3.41 0.47 21.41
CA PRO A 45 3.21 1.16 22.69
C PRO A 45 4.35 2.16 22.93
N VAL A 46 3.99 3.41 23.24
CA VAL A 46 4.93 4.49 23.52
C VAL A 46 4.57 5.11 24.88
N ARG A 47 5.57 5.23 25.76
CA ARG A 47 5.42 6.04 26.97
C ARG A 47 5.61 7.50 26.60
N MET A 48 4.58 8.30 26.82
CA MET A 48 4.54 9.72 26.50
C MET A 48 5.28 10.53 27.57
N ASP A 49 5.60 11.78 27.27
CA ASP A 49 6.34 12.67 28.19
C ASP A 49 5.59 12.92 29.51
N ASN A 50 4.25 12.85 29.50
CA ASN A 50 3.40 12.96 30.70
C ASN A 50 3.35 11.66 31.54
N GLY A 51 4.06 10.62 31.13
CA GLY A 51 4.11 9.31 31.80
C GLY A 51 3.02 8.33 31.36
N GLU A 52 2.00 8.76 30.61
CA GLU A 52 0.92 7.92 30.10
C GLU A 52 1.42 6.96 28.99
N LEU A 53 0.79 5.79 28.87
CA LEU A 53 1.04 4.85 27.79
C LEU A 53 0.05 5.08 26.65
N LYS A 54 0.54 5.33 25.44
CA LYS A 54 -0.27 5.43 24.23
C LYS A 54 0.16 4.39 23.21
N THR A 55 -0.79 3.63 22.68
CA THR A 55 -0.54 2.64 21.63
C THR A 55 -0.91 3.22 20.28
N PHE A 56 0.04 3.17 19.34
CA PHE A 56 -0.17 3.58 17.96
C PHE A 56 -0.23 2.36 17.04
N LYS A 57 -0.97 2.46 15.95
CA LYS A 57 -0.99 1.44 14.92
C LYS A 57 -0.07 1.85 13.77
N GLY A 58 0.79 0.94 13.35
CA GLY A 58 1.73 1.13 12.24
C GLY A 58 1.50 0.10 11.14
N TYR A 59 1.79 0.51 9.90
CA TYR A 59 1.66 -0.32 8.71
C TYR A 59 2.92 -0.25 7.85
N ARG A 60 3.39 -1.40 7.36
CA ARG A 60 4.41 -1.47 6.31
C ARG A 60 3.97 -2.43 5.22
N SER A 61 3.75 -1.90 4.03
CA SER A 61 3.46 -2.71 2.84
C SER A 61 4.69 -2.74 1.93
N MET A 62 5.04 -3.93 1.45
CA MET A 62 6.04 -4.16 0.43
C MET A 62 5.34 -4.82 -0.76
N HIS A 63 5.21 -4.06 -1.85
CA HIS A 63 4.40 -4.50 -2.99
C HIS A 63 5.07 -5.60 -3.80
N ASN A 64 6.29 -5.37 -4.27
CA ASN A 64 7.03 -6.36 -5.06
C ASN A 64 8.54 -6.17 -4.87
N ASP A 65 9.28 -7.27 -4.70
CA ASP A 65 10.74 -7.30 -4.54
C ASP A 65 11.49 -8.00 -5.69
N ALA A 66 10.80 -8.32 -6.80
CA ALA A 66 11.38 -9.08 -7.91
C ALA A 66 12.57 -8.37 -8.59
N VAL A 67 12.59 -7.04 -8.60
CA VAL A 67 13.66 -6.23 -9.20
C VAL A 67 14.72 -5.75 -8.20
N GLY A 68 14.59 -6.12 -6.92
CA GLY A 68 15.52 -5.70 -5.87
C GLY A 68 14.84 -5.40 -4.53
N PRO A 69 15.59 -4.86 -3.55
CA PRO A 69 15.06 -4.58 -2.23
C PRO A 69 13.95 -3.52 -2.27
N GLY A 70 12.92 -3.70 -1.44
CA GLY A 70 11.78 -2.77 -1.38
C GLY A 70 12.19 -1.35 -0.99
N LYS A 71 11.66 -0.35 -1.73
CA LYS A 71 11.87 1.07 -1.46
C LYS A 71 10.54 1.78 -1.17
N GLY A 72 10.51 2.61 -0.14
CA GLY A 72 9.33 3.42 0.20
C GLY A 72 9.53 4.26 1.46
N GLY A 73 8.88 5.42 1.51
CA GLY A 73 8.93 6.35 2.65
C GLY A 73 8.14 5.85 3.86
N ILE A 74 8.09 6.68 4.91
CA ILE A 74 7.27 6.48 6.10
C ILE A 74 6.38 7.72 6.25
N ARG A 75 5.10 7.53 6.54
CA ARG A 75 4.12 8.61 6.70
C ARG A 75 3.61 8.62 8.14
N PHE A 76 3.66 9.78 8.78
CA PHE A 76 3.00 10.03 10.06
C PHE A 76 1.81 10.96 9.82
N HIS A 77 0.61 10.40 9.91
CA HIS A 77 -0.64 11.15 9.81
C HIS A 77 -1.74 10.35 10.52
N GLN A 78 -2.70 11.02 11.13
CA GLN A 78 -3.78 10.38 11.90
C GLN A 78 -4.72 9.51 11.05
N ASP A 79 -4.83 9.82 9.75
CA ASP A 79 -5.74 9.12 8.83
C ASP A 79 -5.07 7.95 8.07
N VAL A 80 -3.81 7.62 8.41
CA VAL A 80 -3.11 6.48 7.79
C VAL A 80 -3.87 5.19 8.09
N ASN A 81 -4.14 4.43 7.02
CA ASN A 81 -4.80 3.14 7.10
C ASN A 81 -4.12 2.12 6.17
N ALA A 82 -4.44 0.84 6.35
CA ALA A 82 -3.80 -0.25 5.62
C ALA A 82 -3.93 -0.08 4.10
N ASP A 83 -5.12 0.24 3.59
CA ASP A 83 -5.39 0.35 2.16
C ASP A 83 -4.61 1.50 1.52
N GLU A 84 -4.52 2.65 2.18
CA GLU A 84 -3.66 3.75 1.76
C GLU A 84 -2.19 3.30 1.67
N VAL A 85 -1.67 2.59 2.68
CA VAL A 85 -0.28 2.12 2.68
C VAL A 85 -0.02 1.08 1.58
N LYS A 86 -1.00 0.20 1.28
CA LYS A 86 -0.92 -0.72 0.14
C LYS A 86 -0.90 0.01 -1.20
N ALA A 87 -1.79 0.99 -1.37
CA ALA A 87 -1.84 1.80 -2.59
C ALA A 87 -0.52 2.55 -2.83
N LEU A 88 0.05 3.15 -1.77
CA LEU A 88 1.33 3.84 -1.85
C LEU A 88 2.50 2.90 -2.17
N SER A 89 2.50 1.65 -1.68
CA SER A 89 3.56 0.69 -1.98
C SER A 89 3.50 0.21 -3.44
N ILE A 90 2.29 0.07 -4.00
CA ILE A 90 2.08 -0.14 -5.44
C ILE A 90 2.72 1.01 -6.23
N TRP A 91 2.37 2.26 -5.91
CA TRP A 91 2.91 3.43 -6.60
C TRP A 91 4.44 3.57 -6.47
N MET A 92 5.01 3.10 -5.37
CA MET A 92 6.47 3.05 -5.22
C MET A 92 7.12 2.07 -6.20
N THR A 93 6.50 0.92 -6.45
CA THR A 93 7.02 -0.06 -7.42
C THR A 93 6.98 0.49 -8.84
N LEU A 94 5.90 1.20 -9.21
CA LEU A 94 5.74 1.74 -10.56
C LEU A 94 6.62 2.97 -10.85
N LYS A 95 7.05 3.69 -9.81
CA LYS A 95 7.92 4.86 -9.94
C LYS A 95 9.40 4.50 -10.11
N CYS A 96 9.82 3.39 -9.50
CA CYS A 96 11.21 2.94 -9.47
C CYS A 96 11.58 2.22 -10.77
#